data_AF-A0A8H4LKY7-F1
#
_entry.id   AF-A0A8H4LKY7-F1
#
_cell.length_a   1.000
_cell.length_b   1.000
_cell.length_c   1.000
_cell.angle_alpha   90.00
_cell.angle_beta   90.00
_cell.angle_gamma   90.00
#
_symmetry.space_group_name_H-M   'P 1'
#
loop_
_entity.id
_entity.type
_entity.pdbx_description
1 polymer ?
#
loop_
_entity_poly.entity_id
_entity_poly.type
_entity_poly.pdbx_seq_one_letter_code
_entity_poly.pdbx_strand_id
1 'polypeptide(L)'
;MPFKPRVIIYTSDRVTSSAGATYETGNPAVDALVHRAPEVLELADIIGQDVDGVGAADHDLSDIFDIAEQIHQDSSDPSVAGIVIIHPDETLAITAYLLGTLVKTRKPVVLVDASRRAARRGDPGYVRLVEAVRLACSGEVEESLMIVKDEDL
;
A
#
# COMPACT_ATOMS: atom_id res chain seq x y z
N MET A 1 -18.66 19.07 -3.90
CA MET A 1 -18.34 17.66 -3.60
C MET A 1 -17.14 17.66 -2.68
N PRO A 2 -17.12 16.96 -1.53
CA PRO A 2 -15.92 16.93 -0.71
C PRO A 2 -14.79 16.29 -1.51
N PHE A 3 -13.61 16.89 -1.43
CA PHE A 3 -12.40 16.36 -2.05
C PHE A 3 -12.05 15.04 -1.34
N LYS A 4 -12.01 13.93 -2.09
CA LYS A 4 -11.56 12.66 -1.53
C LYS A 4 -10.03 12.69 -1.43
N PRO A 5 -9.44 12.28 -0.29
CA PRO A 5 -7.99 12.18 -0.18
C PRO A 5 -7.45 11.21 -1.23
N ARG A 6 -6.29 11.50 -1.80
CA ARG A 6 -5.62 10.60 -2.75
C ARG A 6 -4.67 9.67 -2.00
N VAL A 7 -4.76 8.37 -2.25
CA VAL A 7 -3.88 7.36 -1.66
C VAL A 7 -3.16 6.62 -2.78
N ILE A 8 -1.86 6.45 -2.61
CA ILE A 8 -1.04 5.67 -3.54
C ILE A 8 -0.83 4.28 -2.95
N ILE A 9 -1.09 3.25 -3.76
CA ILE A 9 -0.89 1.85 -3.40
C ILE A 9 0.26 1.28 -4.23
N TYR A 10 1.30 0.88 -3.52
CA TYR A 10 2.47 0.17 -4.01
C TYR A 10 2.26 -1.34 -3.90
N THR A 11 2.56 -2.06 -4.97
CA THR A 11 2.47 -3.53 -5.01
C THR A 11 3.75 -4.15 -5.53
N SER A 12 4.13 -5.25 -4.90
CA SER A 12 5.33 -6.03 -5.23
C SER A 12 5.09 -7.23 -6.13
N ASP A 13 3.88 -7.77 -6.03
CA ASP A 13 3.48 -8.97 -6.74
C ASP A 13 2.75 -8.52 -8.00
N ARG A 14 3.10 -9.14 -9.12
CA ARG A 14 2.24 -9.21 -10.30
C ARG A 14 0.98 -10.02 -9.94
N VAL A 15 0.07 -9.43 -9.15
CA VAL A 15 -1.24 -10.05 -8.93
C VAL A 15 -1.88 -10.20 -10.30
N THR A 16 -2.01 -11.44 -10.73
CA THR A 16 -2.56 -11.76 -12.04
C THR A 16 -4.00 -11.29 -12.07
N SER A 17 -4.27 -10.40 -13.03
CA SER A 17 -5.57 -9.82 -13.30
C SER A 17 -6.65 -10.90 -13.41
N SER A 18 -7.74 -10.77 -12.67
CA SER A 18 -9.03 -11.31 -13.13
C SER A 18 -9.73 -10.22 -13.91
N ALA A 19 -9.83 -10.39 -15.22
CA ALA A 19 -10.47 -9.47 -16.15
C ALA A 19 -11.86 -9.02 -15.64
N GLY A 20 -12.08 -7.71 -15.53
CA GLY A 20 -13.39 -7.13 -15.20
C GLY A 20 -13.42 -5.87 -14.31
N ALA A 21 -12.30 -5.18 -14.06
CA ALA A 21 -12.33 -3.94 -13.29
C ALA A 21 -12.91 -2.78 -14.14
N THR A 22 -13.92 -2.09 -13.60
CA THR A 22 -14.50 -0.85 -14.17
C THR A 22 -13.80 0.42 -13.64
N TYR A 23 -12.74 0.26 -12.85
CA TYR A 23 -11.93 1.31 -12.25
C TYR A 23 -10.47 1.05 -12.64
N GLU A 24 -9.77 2.10 -13.05
CA GLU A 24 -8.38 2.03 -13.53
C GLU A 24 -7.51 2.86 -12.58
N THR A 25 -6.74 2.19 -11.75
CA THR A 25 -5.75 2.79 -10.84
C THR A 25 -4.43 3.06 -11.54
N GLY A 26 -4.26 2.57 -12.77
CA GLY A 26 -2.98 2.51 -13.49
C GLY A 26 -2.17 1.24 -13.23
N ASN A 27 -2.65 0.34 -12.36
CA ASN A 27 -1.97 -0.92 -12.02
C ASN A 27 -2.98 -2.08 -11.92
N PRO A 28 -2.88 -3.12 -12.78
CA PRO A 28 -3.84 -4.23 -12.81
C PRO A 28 -3.93 -5.04 -11.50
N ALA A 29 -2.85 -5.11 -10.73
CA ALA A 29 -2.83 -5.78 -9.45
C ALA A 29 -3.64 -4.99 -8.40
N VAL A 30 -3.47 -3.68 -8.38
CA VAL A 30 -4.25 -2.77 -7.54
C VAL A 30 -5.71 -2.74 -8.00
N ASP A 31 -5.99 -2.74 -9.31
CA ASP A 31 -7.35 -2.85 -9.84
C ASP A 31 -8.06 -4.11 -9.37
N ALA A 32 -7.37 -5.26 -9.36
CA ALA A 32 -7.91 -6.52 -8.87
C ALA A 32 -8.24 -6.46 -7.37
N LEU A 33 -7.43 -5.76 -6.58
CA LEU A 33 -7.64 -5.55 -5.15
C LEU A 33 -8.81 -4.61 -4.89
N VAL A 34 -8.87 -3.49 -5.59
CA VAL A 34 -9.97 -2.51 -5.53
C VAL A 34 -11.28 -3.16 -5.97
N HIS A 35 -11.26 -4.02 -7.00
CA HIS A 35 -12.44 -4.76 -7.43
C HIS A 35 -12.99 -5.69 -6.34
N ARG A 36 -12.09 -6.29 -5.55
CA ARG A 36 -12.47 -7.15 -4.41
C ARG A 36 -12.96 -6.32 -3.22
N ALA A 37 -12.41 -5.13 -3.02
CA ALA A 37 -12.72 -4.21 -1.92
C ALA A 37 -13.17 -2.82 -2.40
N PRO A 38 -14.31 -2.69 -3.10
CA PRO A 38 -14.71 -1.42 -3.72
C PRO A 38 -14.99 -0.30 -2.72
N GLU A 39 -15.21 -0.63 -1.44
CA GLU A 39 -15.42 0.36 -0.37
C GLU A 39 -14.17 1.23 -0.10
N VAL A 40 -12.98 0.82 -0.52
CA VAL A 40 -11.79 1.69 -0.46
C VAL A 40 -11.98 2.96 -1.31
N LEU A 41 -12.79 2.88 -2.38
CA LEU A 41 -13.12 4.01 -3.24
C LEU A 41 -14.08 4.99 -2.57
N GLU A 42 -14.77 4.58 -1.50
CA GLU A 42 -15.56 5.50 -0.68
C GLU A 42 -14.65 6.37 0.21
N LEU A 43 -13.48 5.83 0.58
CA LEU A 43 -12.51 6.45 1.47
C LEU A 43 -11.57 7.41 0.73
N ALA A 44 -11.03 6.98 -0.43
CA ALA A 44 -9.97 7.69 -1.13
C ALA A 44 -10.06 7.53 -2.66
N ASP A 45 -9.39 8.43 -3.37
CA ASP A 45 -9.02 8.26 -4.79
C ASP A 45 -7.72 7.44 -4.85
N ILE A 46 -7.78 6.25 -5.46
CA ILE A 46 -6.71 5.25 -5.39
C ILE A 46 -5.88 5.30 -6.67
N ILE A 47 -4.58 5.52 -6.51
CA ILE A 47 -3.59 5.38 -7.58
C ILE A 47 -2.76 4.15 -7.29
N GLY A 48 -2.64 3.25 -8.26
CA GLY A 48 -1.80 2.07 -8.16
C GLY A 48 -0.48 2.32 -8.88
N GLN A 49 0.63 2.00 -8.23
CA GLN A 49 1.95 2.04 -8.84
C GLN A 49 2.67 0.71 -8.63
N ASP A 50 3.36 0.26 -9.68
CA ASP A 50 4.35 -0.79 -9.51
C ASP A 50 5.55 -0.18 -8.77
N VAL A 51 6.10 -0.95 -7.85
CA VAL A 51 7.34 -0.54 -7.19
C VAL A 51 8.46 -1.40 -7.71
N ASP A 52 9.42 -0.74 -8.36
CA ASP A 52 10.68 -1.36 -8.72
C ASP A 52 11.38 -1.86 -7.44
N GLY A 53 11.74 -3.15 -7.41
CA GLY A 53 12.50 -3.75 -6.32
C GLY A 53 11.71 -4.54 -5.26
N VAL A 54 10.38 -4.45 -5.25
CA VAL A 54 9.57 -5.39 -4.45
C VAL A 54 9.08 -6.44 -5.43
N GLY A 55 9.74 -7.60 -5.53
CA GLY A 55 9.26 -8.62 -6.48
C GLY A 55 10.23 -9.70 -6.95
N ALA A 56 11.49 -9.72 -6.51
CA ALA A 56 12.39 -10.83 -6.81
C ALA A 56 12.74 -11.57 -5.52
N ALA A 57 12.89 -12.89 -5.61
CA ALA A 57 13.38 -13.74 -4.52
C ALA A 57 14.79 -13.35 -3.99
N ASP A 58 15.44 -12.37 -4.63
CA ASP A 58 16.58 -11.61 -4.16
C ASP A 58 16.13 -10.16 -3.93
N HIS A 59 15.68 -9.83 -2.72
CA HIS A 59 15.61 -8.41 -2.31
C HIS A 59 17.04 -7.94 -2.07
N ASP A 60 17.55 -7.05 -2.92
CA ASP A 60 18.79 -6.36 -2.62
C ASP A 60 18.46 -5.12 -1.78
N LEU A 61 19.39 -4.67 -0.93
CA LEU A 61 19.18 -3.47 -0.11
C LEU A 61 18.91 -2.23 -0.97
N SER A 62 19.39 -2.21 -2.22
CA SER A 62 19.13 -1.15 -3.21
C SER A 62 17.64 -0.93 -3.44
N ASP A 63 16.85 -2.00 -3.48
CA ASP A 63 15.41 -1.93 -3.73
C ASP A 63 14.70 -1.09 -2.67
N ILE A 64 15.14 -1.19 -1.41
CA ILE A 64 14.54 -0.46 -0.30
C ILE A 64 14.89 1.04 -0.35
N PHE A 65 16.05 1.40 -0.90
CA PHE A 65 16.38 2.80 -1.15
C PHE A 65 15.51 3.39 -2.24
N ASP A 66 15.27 2.65 -3.33
CA ASP A 66 14.42 3.10 -4.42
C ASP A 66 12.96 3.29 -3.95
N ILE A 67 12.45 2.37 -3.14
CA ILE A 67 11.14 2.52 -2.46
C ILE A 67 11.11 3.79 -1.62
N ALA A 68 12.13 4.01 -0.79
CA ALA A 68 12.17 5.18 0.09
C ALA A 68 12.19 6.50 -0.72
N GLU A 69 12.91 6.53 -1.83
CA GLU A 69 12.94 7.68 -2.74
C GLU A 69 11.57 7.94 -3.38
N GLN A 70 10.90 6.91 -3.89
CA GLN A 70 9.54 7.01 -4.43
C GLN A 70 8.56 7.53 -3.38
N ILE A 71 8.62 7.01 -2.15
CA ILE A 71 7.79 7.48 -1.02
C ILE A 71 8.04 8.98 -0.77
N HIS A 72 9.28 9.45 -0.80
CA HIS A 72 9.60 10.86 -0.59
C HIS A 72 9.03 11.73 -1.72
N GLN A 73 9.18 11.29 -2.97
CA GLN A 73 8.64 11.99 -4.13
C GLN A 73 7.12 12.12 -4.04
N ASP A 74 6.41 11.01 -3.82
CA ASP A 74 4.97 10.98 -3.74
C ASP A 74 4.42 11.69 -2.50
N SER A 75 5.07 11.53 -1.35
CA SER A 75 4.64 12.21 -0.13
C SER A 75 4.90 13.73 -0.18
N SER A 76 5.75 14.22 -1.09
CA SER A 76 5.92 15.66 -1.32
C SER A 76 4.75 16.32 -2.05
N ASP A 77 3.94 15.57 -2.80
CA ASP A 77 2.76 16.09 -3.50
C ASP A 77 1.64 16.38 -2.50
N PRO A 78 1.22 17.64 -2.28
CA PRO A 78 0.17 17.99 -1.33
C PRO A 78 -1.21 17.36 -1.64
N SER A 79 -1.42 16.83 -2.86
CA SER A 79 -2.65 16.11 -3.22
C SER A 79 -2.71 14.70 -2.62
N VAL A 80 -1.56 14.09 -2.33
CA VAL A 80 -1.43 12.76 -1.74
C VAL A 80 -1.61 12.84 -0.23
N ALA A 81 -2.56 12.09 0.30
CA ALA A 81 -2.84 12.02 1.74
C ALA A 81 -1.94 11.00 2.45
N GLY A 82 -1.64 9.87 1.81
CA GLY A 82 -0.81 8.81 2.36
C GLY A 82 -0.51 7.71 1.35
N ILE A 83 0.32 6.77 1.76
CA ILE A 83 0.85 5.68 0.92
C ILE A 83 0.57 4.34 1.60
N VAL A 84 0.18 3.34 0.83
CA VAL A 84 0.02 1.95 1.27
C VAL A 84 0.98 1.07 0.47
N ILE A 85 1.71 0.19 1.14
CA ILE A 85 2.69 -0.73 0.54
C ILE A 85 2.25 -2.15 0.84
N ILE A 86 1.85 -2.86 -0.20
CA ILE A 86 1.50 -4.28 -0.12
C ILE A 86 2.80 -5.08 -0.30
N HIS A 87 3.17 -5.82 0.73
CA HIS A 87 4.49 -6.44 0.81
C HIS A 87 4.41 -7.89 1.30
N PRO A 88 5.24 -8.83 0.80
CA PRO A 88 5.30 -10.19 1.32
C PRO A 88 5.60 -10.22 2.83
N ASP A 89 4.95 -11.13 3.55
CA ASP A 89 5.08 -11.26 5.00
C ASP A 89 6.50 -11.71 5.39
N GLU A 90 7.12 -12.54 4.55
CA GLU A 90 8.44 -13.14 4.77
C GLU A 90 9.54 -12.11 5.03
N THR A 91 9.44 -10.93 4.41
CA THR A 91 10.41 -9.84 4.49
C THR A 91 9.83 -8.53 5.05
N LEU A 92 8.55 -8.53 5.44
CA LEU A 92 7.83 -7.34 5.93
C LEU A 92 8.55 -6.66 7.11
N ALA A 93 9.02 -7.44 8.09
CA ALA A 93 9.68 -6.90 9.28
C ALA A 93 11.01 -6.19 8.96
N ILE A 94 11.77 -6.73 8.00
CA ILE A 94 13.06 -6.16 7.58
C ILE A 94 12.80 -4.87 6.81
N THR A 95 11.85 -4.89 5.87
CA THR A 95 11.45 -3.70 5.11
C THR A 95 10.92 -2.61 6.03
N ALA A 96 10.09 -2.96 7.02
CA ALA A 96 9.58 -1.99 7.98
C ALA A 96 10.69 -1.34 8.81
N TYR A 97 11.65 -2.13 9.28
CA TYR A 97 12.79 -1.61 10.03
C TYR A 97 13.62 -0.61 9.20
N LEU A 98 13.90 -0.95 7.94
CA LEU A 98 14.70 -0.11 7.04
C LEU A 98 13.92 1.15 6.62
N LEU A 99 12.68 1.01 6.16
CA LEU A 99 11.85 2.16 5.77
C LEU A 99 11.53 3.08 6.94
N GLY A 100 11.35 2.57 8.16
CA GLY A 100 11.15 3.43 9.35
C GLY A 100 12.34 4.36 9.61
N THR A 101 13.53 3.93 9.18
CA THR A 101 14.74 4.75 9.27
C THR A 101 14.89 5.69 8.07
N LEU A 102 14.63 5.22 6.86
CA LEU A 102 14.86 5.94 5.60
C LEU A 102 13.76 6.95 5.26
N VAL A 103 12.51 6.65 5.62
CA VAL A 103 11.36 7.49 5.31
C VAL A 103 11.22 8.59 6.36
N LYS A 104 11.21 9.84 5.90
CA LYS A 104 11.02 11.03 6.73
C LYS A 104 9.93 11.90 6.12
N THR A 105 8.68 11.57 6.46
CA THR A 105 7.51 12.34 6.08
C THR A 105 6.58 12.49 7.28
N ARG A 106 5.61 13.40 7.21
CA ARG A 106 4.50 13.45 8.18
C ARG A 106 3.25 12.76 7.65
N LYS A 107 3.26 12.34 6.38
CA LYS A 107 2.14 11.60 5.79
C LYS A 107 2.21 10.13 6.20
N PRO A 108 1.07 9.46 6.41
CA PRO A 108 1.11 8.05 6.78
C PRO A 108 1.59 7.19 5.62
N VAL A 109 2.47 6.26 5.93
CA VAL A 109 3.00 5.19 5.07
C VAL A 109 2.68 3.88 5.76
N VAL A 110 1.79 3.09 5.17
CA VAL A 110 1.25 1.88 5.78
C VAL A 110 1.78 0.66 5.05
N LEU A 111 2.59 -0.16 5.72
CA LEU A 111 2.96 -1.49 5.22
C LEU A 111 1.87 -2.48 5.60
N VAL A 112 1.41 -3.25 4.62
CA VAL A 112 0.40 -4.29 4.81
C VAL A 112 0.90 -5.60 4.21
N ASP A 113 0.67 -6.70 4.93
CA ASP A 113 1.00 -8.03 4.43
C ASP A 113 0.21 -8.36 3.14
N ALA A 114 0.88 -8.98 2.17
CA ALA A 114 0.29 -9.50 0.95
C ALA A 114 -0.46 -10.81 1.25
N SER A 115 -1.52 -10.75 2.04
CA SER A 115 -2.32 -11.92 2.34
C SER A 115 -3.03 -12.44 1.09
N ARG A 116 -2.65 -13.66 0.66
CA ARG A 116 -3.26 -14.38 -0.48
C ARG A 116 -4.77 -14.67 -0.32
N ARG A 117 -5.36 -14.33 0.83
CA ARG A 117 -6.77 -14.56 1.18
C ARG A 117 -7.51 -13.22 1.25
N ALA A 118 -7.75 -12.59 0.11
CA ALA A 118 -8.50 -11.33 0.02
C ALA A 118 -9.70 -11.47 -0.95
N ALA A 119 -10.42 -12.58 -0.93
CA ALA A 119 -11.44 -12.89 -1.94
C ALA A 119 -12.84 -12.38 -1.58
N ARG A 120 -13.16 -12.23 -0.28
CA ARG A 120 -14.49 -11.88 0.22
C ARG A 120 -14.44 -10.86 1.36
N ARG A 121 -15.55 -10.13 1.54
CA ARG A 121 -15.79 -9.28 2.74
C ARG A 121 -15.61 -10.13 4.00
N GLY A 122 -14.73 -9.68 4.89
CA GLY A 122 -14.39 -10.38 6.13
C GLY A 122 -13.18 -11.33 6.01
N ASP A 123 -12.65 -11.56 4.81
CA ASP A 123 -11.36 -12.22 4.67
C ASP A 123 -10.25 -11.33 5.25
N PRO A 124 -9.21 -11.88 5.89
CA PRO A 124 -8.16 -11.09 6.53
C PRO A 124 -7.49 -10.09 5.58
N GLY A 125 -7.18 -10.49 4.34
CA GLY A 125 -6.57 -9.60 3.36
C GLY A 125 -7.50 -8.47 2.88
N TYR A 126 -8.83 -8.70 2.90
CA TYR A 126 -9.81 -7.64 2.62
C TYR A 126 -9.82 -6.60 3.73
N VAL A 127 -9.94 -7.06 4.98
CA VAL A 127 -10.04 -6.18 6.16
C VAL A 127 -8.78 -5.31 6.27
N ARG A 128 -7.61 -5.91 6.08
CA ARG A 128 -6.33 -5.19 6.16
C ARG A 128 -6.14 -4.15 5.07
N LEU A 129 -6.56 -4.41 3.83
CA LEU A 129 -6.49 -3.40 2.77
C LEU A 129 -7.36 -2.18 3.10
N VAL A 130 -8.59 -2.41 3.57
CA VAL A 130 -9.50 -1.33 3.95
C VAL A 130 -8.94 -0.54 5.13
N GLU A 131 -8.42 -1.23 6.14
CA GLU A 131 -7.77 -0.62 7.29
C GLU A 131 -6.54 0.20 6.90
N ALA A 132 -5.68 -0.33 6.02
CA ALA A 132 -4.49 0.35 5.54
C ALA A 132 -4.84 1.64 4.79
N VAL A 133 -5.87 1.63 3.93
CA VAL A 133 -6.35 2.84 3.25
C VAL A 133 -6.94 3.85 4.24
N ARG A 134 -7.67 3.40 5.27
CA ARG A 134 -8.18 4.29 6.33
C ARG A 134 -7.03 4.96 7.09
N LEU A 135 -6.00 4.20 7.45
CA LEU A 135 -4.81 4.72 8.13
C LEU A 135 -4.04 5.69 7.24
N ALA A 136 -3.91 5.39 5.94
CA ALA A 136 -3.32 6.30 4.96
C ALA A 136 -4.07 7.64 4.86
N CYS A 137 -5.34 7.67 5.25
CA CYS A 137 -6.18 8.87 5.27
C CYS A 137 -6.28 9.55 6.65
N SER A 138 -5.50 9.12 7.65
CA SER A 138 -5.62 9.61 9.04
C SER A 138 -5.07 11.02 9.29
N GLY A 139 -4.48 11.67 8.28
CA GLY A 139 -3.86 12.99 8.39
C GLY A 139 -2.37 12.91 8.74
N GLU A 140 -1.77 14.04 9.12
CA GLU A 140 -0.36 14.05 9.51
C GLU A 140 -0.12 13.28 10.81
N VAL A 141 0.98 12.51 10.84
CA VAL A 141 1.39 11.63 11.95
C VAL A 141 2.82 11.96 12.38
N GLU A 142 3.15 11.69 13.65
CA GLU A 142 4.51 11.88 14.16
C GLU A 142 5.46 10.77 13.69
N GLU A 143 4.97 9.52 13.69
CA GLU A 143 5.64 8.38 13.09
C GLU A 143 4.96 8.04 11.77
N SER A 144 5.67 8.24 10.66
CA SER A 144 5.12 8.02 9.32
C SER A 144 4.83 6.57 9.03
N LEU A 145 5.56 5.62 9.63
CA LEU A 145 5.43 4.21 9.29
C LEU A 145 4.45 3.50 10.21
N MET A 146 3.43 2.87 9.62
CA MET A 146 2.49 1.99 10.30
C MET A 146 2.54 0.60 9.67
N ILE A 147 2.31 -0.44 10.46
CA ILE A 147 2.30 -1.82 9.98
C ILE A 147 0.92 -2.41 10.30
N VAL A 148 0.27 -2.96 9.28
CA VAL A 148 -0.96 -3.73 9.40
C VAL A 148 -0.65 -5.18 9.06
N LYS A 149 -0.60 -6.03 10.08
CA LYS A 149 -0.35 -7.48 9.97
C LYS A 149 -1.21 -8.25 10.96
N ASP A 150 -1.31 -9.56 10.80
CA ASP A 150 -1.90 -10.43 11.84
C ASP A 150 -1.01 -10.47 13.10
N GLU A 151 -1.61 -10.39 14.28
CA GLU A 151 -0.90 -10.52 15.57
C GLU A 151 -0.85 -11.98 16.08
N ASP A 152 -1.47 -12.92 15.35
CA ASP A 152 -1.54 -14.33 15.74
C ASP A 152 -0.64 -15.21 14.86
N LEU A 153 0.60 -15.46 15.30
CA LEU A 153 1.32 -16.74 15.23
C LEU A 153 2.52 -16.77 16.19
#